data_AF-A0A674DZM5-F1
#
_entry.id   AF-A0A674DZM5-F1
#
_cell.length_a   1.000
_cell.length_b   1.000
_cell.length_c   1.000
_cell.angle_alpha   90.00
_cell.angle_beta   90.00
_cell.angle_gamma   90.00
#
_symmetry.space_group_name_H-M   'P 1'
#
loop_
_entity.id
_entity.type
_entity.pdbx_description
1 polymer ?
#
loop_
_entity_poly.entity_id
_entity_poly.type
_entity_poly.pdbx_seq_one_letter_code
_entity_poly.pdbx_strand_id
1 'polypeptide(L)'
;SVCLCGLNPSCLSFSSSQFPTVKGLLCVRPHKPTTQTVLDSCFPGKIFSKPPLILVSMDGFRAGYLKAYGSLLPVISKLRTCGTSTSYMRPVYPTKTFPNHYTIVTGLYPESHGIVDNKMYDVTRNASFSLKVPEKFNAKWYQGEPVWLTAMDNNLKSATFFWPGSDVAVNGILPDFYKTYDRNIPFEERISTIFQWLNLPQGERPDLYTLYMEEPDSAGHRYGPMSSQVIEALLNVDRLLGLLMDGLKQKNLHRCVNLVLLSDHGMEEASCKKAAFVNSYQDNIDDFTVIQGPAARIRPKNLPEDFFSFDYEGLVKNLSVCEVFVLS
;
A
#
# COMPACT_ATOMS: atom_id res chain seq x y z
N SER A 1 19.36 -19.84 28.11
CA SER A 1 19.26 -21.31 28.05
C SER A 1 19.04 -21.73 26.61
N VAL A 2 20.09 -22.25 26.00
CA VAL A 2 20.09 -22.80 24.63
C VAL A 2 19.45 -24.19 24.68
N CYS A 3 18.53 -24.48 23.77
CA CYS A 3 18.18 -25.86 23.42
C CYS A 3 18.07 -25.98 21.90
N LEU A 4 19.14 -26.52 21.33
CA LEU A 4 19.25 -27.07 19.99
C LEU A 4 19.33 -28.59 20.19
N CYS A 5 18.42 -29.34 19.56
CA CYS A 5 18.47 -30.78 19.28
C CYS A 5 17.27 -31.03 18.34
N GLY A 6 17.31 -31.75 17.23
CA GLY A 6 18.27 -32.69 16.67
C GLY A 6 17.47 -33.58 15.71
N LEU A 7 18.00 -33.81 14.51
CA LEU A 7 17.43 -34.66 13.45
C LEU A 7 17.37 -36.14 13.89
N ASN A 8 16.28 -36.87 13.58
CA ASN A 8 16.33 -38.10 12.76
C ASN A 8 14.94 -38.71 12.42
N PRO A 9 14.85 -39.58 11.39
CA PRO A 9 13.65 -39.90 10.63
C PRO A 9 13.00 -41.24 11.03
N SER A 10 11.70 -41.37 10.78
CA SER A 10 11.05 -42.67 10.60
C SER A 10 9.91 -42.57 9.60
N CYS A 11 10.03 -43.33 8.51
CA CYS A 11 9.00 -43.57 7.51
C CYS A 11 7.78 -44.26 8.13
N LEU A 12 6.57 -43.82 7.77
CA LEU A 12 5.38 -44.66 7.81
C LEU A 12 4.66 -44.57 6.46
N SER A 13 4.57 -45.73 5.82
CA SER A 13 3.85 -46.01 4.59
C SER A 13 2.34 -46.10 4.84
N PHE A 14 1.53 -45.44 4.02
CA PHE A 14 0.12 -45.80 3.82
C PHE A 14 -0.23 -45.72 2.33
N SER A 15 -0.84 -46.79 1.81
CA SER A 15 -1.27 -46.92 0.42
C SER A 15 -2.75 -46.54 0.24
N SER A 16 -3.00 -45.76 -0.82
CA SER A 16 -4.22 -45.60 -1.66
C SER A 16 -5.62 -45.69 -1.00
N SER A 17 -6.51 -44.71 -1.20
CA SER A 17 -7.19 -44.58 -2.50
C SER A 17 -8.12 -43.34 -2.60
N GLN A 18 -8.22 -42.82 -3.83
CA GLN A 18 -9.32 -42.05 -4.45
C GLN A 18 -9.68 -40.64 -3.96
N PHE A 19 -9.24 -39.60 -4.69
CA PHE A 19 -10.04 -38.48 -5.25
C PHE A 19 -9.23 -37.78 -6.37
N PRO A 20 -9.87 -37.17 -7.38
CA PRO A 20 -9.22 -36.83 -8.65
C PRO A 20 -8.22 -35.68 -8.56
N THR A 21 -7.17 -35.83 -9.35
CA THR A 21 -5.89 -35.11 -9.29
C THR A 21 -6.00 -33.72 -9.92
N VAL A 22 -5.84 -32.67 -9.13
CA VAL A 22 -5.27 -31.41 -9.64
C VAL A 22 -3.79 -31.67 -9.85
N LYS A 23 -3.35 -31.85 -11.11
CA LYS A 23 -1.92 -31.99 -11.44
C LYS A 23 -1.18 -30.74 -10.97
N GLY A 24 -0.48 -30.89 -9.84
CA GLY A 24 0.33 -29.87 -9.23
C GLY A 24 1.48 -29.43 -10.13
N LEU A 25 1.65 -28.12 -10.26
CA LEU A 25 2.93 -27.53 -10.62
C LEU A 25 3.77 -27.56 -9.34
N LEU A 26 4.68 -28.53 -9.22
CA LEU A 26 5.70 -28.57 -8.18
C LEU A 26 6.53 -27.26 -8.26
N CYS A 27 6.44 -26.36 -7.27
CA CYS A 27 7.52 -25.39 -7.02
C CYS A 27 8.69 -26.20 -6.45
N VAL A 28 9.52 -26.74 -7.34
CA VAL A 28 10.90 -27.12 -6.98
C VAL A 28 11.56 -25.85 -6.46
N ARG A 29 12.16 -25.88 -5.26
CA ARG A 29 12.99 -24.77 -4.78
C ARG A 29 13.98 -24.45 -5.90
N PRO A 30 13.90 -23.29 -6.57
CA PRO A 30 14.83 -23.02 -7.63
C PRO A 30 16.21 -22.88 -6.99
N HIS A 31 17.18 -23.62 -7.52
CA HIS A 31 18.56 -23.15 -7.50
C HIS A 31 18.52 -21.65 -7.84
N LYS A 32 19.15 -20.77 -7.05
CA LYS A 32 19.26 -19.34 -7.38
C LYS A 32 19.65 -19.25 -8.86
N PRO A 33 18.74 -18.83 -9.76
CA PRO A 33 19.12 -18.68 -11.15
C PRO A 33 20.17 -17.58 -11.18
N THR A 34 21.21 -17.76 -12.00
CA THR A 34 22.12 -16.66 -12.27
C THR A 34 21.33 -15.53 -12.93
N THR A 35 21.76 -14.27 -12.77
CA THR A 35 21.09 -13.10 -13.38
C THR A 35 20.83 -13.31 -14.88
N GLN A 36 21.73 -14.05 -15.54
CA GLN A 36 21.63 -14.46 -16.93
C GLN A 36 20.42 -15.38 -17.23
N THR A 37 20.10 -16.36 -16.39
CA THR A 37 19.00 -17.32 -16.66
C THR A 37 17.61 -16.72 -16.49
N VAL A 38 17.46 -15.70 -15.63
CA VAL A 38 16.21 -14.92 -15.51
C VAL A 38 16.02 -14.05 -16.75
N LEU A 39 17.10 -13.39 -17.20
CA LEU A 39 17.10 -12.63 -18.44
C LEU A 39 16.74 -13.56 -19.61
N ASP A 40 17.37 -14.71 -19.80
CA ASP A 40 17.04 -15.59 -20.94
C ASP A 40 15.56 -16.04 -20.99
N SER A 41 14.86 -16.08 -19.84
CA SER A 41 13.42 -16.41 -19.74
C SER A 41 12.45 -15.25 -20.02
N CYS A 42 12.88 -14.00 -19.84
CA CYS A 42 12.19 -12.79 -20.31
C CYS A 42 12.31 -12.61 -21.83
N PHE A 43 13.37 -13.19 -22.41
CA PHE A 43 13.84 -12.88 -23.76
C PHE A 43 13.56 -13.93 -24.86
N PRO A 44 12.69 -14.96 -24.73
CA PRO A 44 12.30 -15.74 -25.90
C PRO A 44 11.35 -14.89 -26.76
N GLY A 45 11.90 -13.99 -27.58
CA GLY A 45 11.17 -13.20 -28.57
C GLY A 45 11.34 -11.67 -28.54
N LYS A 46 12.30 -11.09 -27.79
CA LYS A 46 12.57 -9.62 -27.77
C LYS A 46 11.37 -8.72 -27.40
N ILE A 47 10.38 -9.21 -26.66
CA ILE A 47 9.14 -8.45 -26.37
C ILE A 47 9.38 -7.28 -25.40
N PHE A 48 10.33 -7.42 -24.48
CA PHE A 48 10.77 -6.36 -23.55
C PHE A 48 12.30 -6.28 -23.57
N SER A 49 12.86 -5.07 -23.60
CA SER A 49 14.31 -4.84 -23.51
C SER A 49 14.81 -4.95 -22.06
N LYS A 50 13.92 -4.68 -21.09
CA LYS A 50 14.13 -4.83 -19.65
C LYS A 50 12.86 -5.41 -19.02
N PRO A 51 12.98 -6.25 -17.98
CA PRO A 51 11.80 -6.77 -17.28
C PRO A 51 10.97 -5.62 -16.67
N PRO A 52 9.69 -5.45 -17.03
CA PRO A 52 8.86 -4.37 -16.48
C PRO A 52 8.53 -4.63 -15.00
N LEU A 53 8.23 -3.57 -14.27
CA LEU A 53 7.88 -3.59 -12.85
C LEU A 53 6.41 -3.20 -12.65
N ILE A 54 5.65 -4.02 -11.93
CA ILE A 54 4.28 -3.72 -11.51
C ILE A 54 4.24 -3.60 -9.98
N LEU A 55 3.94 -2.41 -9.47
CA LEU A 55 3.60 -2.19 -8.06
C LEU A 55 2.10 -2.39 -7.88
N VAL A 56 1.73 -3.37 -7.08
CA VAL A 56 0.34 -3.64 -6.70
C VAL A 56 0.16 -3.31 -5.23
N SER A 57 -0.71 -2.34 -4.95
CA SER A 57 -1.11 -1.98 -3.58
C SER A 57 -2.51 -2.48 -3.27
N MET A 58 -2.64 -3.23 -2.16
CA MET A 58 -3.90 -3.58 -1.53
C MET A 58 -4.02 -2.77 -0.24
N ASP A 59 -4.83 -1.72 -0.26
CA ASP A 59 -4.96 -0.75 0.83
C ASP A 59 -5.36 -1.44 2.14
N GLY A 60 -4.71 -1.07 3.25
CA GLY A 60 -5.06 -1.60 4.58
C GLY A 60 -4.83 -3.10 4.76
N PHE A 61 -4.11 -3.77 3.84
CA PHE A 61 -3.75 -5.18 4.00
C PHE A 61 -2.76 -5.35 5.15
N ARG A 62 -3.28 -5.55 6.37
CA ARG A 62 -2.50 -5.84 7.57
C ARG A 62 -1.71 -7.13 7.40
N ALA A 63 -0.41 -7.10 7.71
CA ALA A 63 0.44 -8.31 7.69
C ALA A 63 -0.12 -9.50 8.50
N GLY A 64 -0.86 -9.20 9.57
CA GLY A 64 -1.59 -10.19 10.38
C GLY A 64 -2.60 -11.04 9.59
N TYR A 65 -3.17 -10.53 8.50
CA TYR A 65 -4.10 -11.29 7.65
C TYR A 65 -3.43 -12.48 6.98
N LEU A 66 -2.16 -12.37 6.54
CA LEU A 66 -1.44 -13.53 6.00
C LEU A 66 -1.15 -14.59 7.06
N LYS A 67 -0.98 -14.18 8.32
CA LYS A 67 -0.78 -15.12 9.44
C LYS A 67 -2.09 -15.83 9.79
N ALA A 68 -3.21 -15.11 9.81
CA ALA A 68 -4.51 -15.63 10.20
C ALA A 68 -5.19 -16.43 9.08
N TYR A 69 -5.10 -15.96 7.84
CA TYR A 69 -5.92 -16.42 6.72
C TYR A 69 -5.10 -16.87 5.50
N GLY A 70 -3.77 -16.99 5.61
CA GLY A 70 -2.92 -17.33 4.47
C GLY A 70 -3.31 -18.64 3.76
N SER A 71 -3.85 -19.63 4.48
CA SER A 71 -4.36 -20.88 3.88
C SER A 71 -5.58 -20.69 2.98
N LEU A 72 -6.32 -19.57 3.14
CA LEU A 72 -7.46 -19.18 2.32
C LEU A 72 -7.05 -18.33 1.10
N LEU A 73 -5.79 -17.88 1.05
CA LEU A 73 -5.28 -16.95 0.04
C LEU A 73 -4.21 -17.66 -0.83
N PRO A 74 -4.61 -18.62 -1.68
CA PRO A 74 -3.67 -19.48 -2.40
C PRO A 74 -2.77 -18.71 -3.37
N VAL A 75 -3.24 -17.63 -4.00
CA VAL A 75 -2.42 -16.87 -4.97
C VAL A 75 -1.33 -16.10 -4.22
N ILE A 76 -1.70 -15.33 -3.21
CA ILE A 76 -0.76 -14.55 -2.39
C ILE A 76 0.21 -15.49 -1.68
N SER A 77 -0.26 -16.59 -1.11
CA SER A 77 0.59 -17.60 -0.45
C SER A 77 1.59 -18.24 -1.42
N LYS A 78 1.20 -18.45 -2.69
CA LYS A 78 2.11 -18.96 -3.72
C LYS A 78 3.17 -17.93 -4.10
N LEU A 79 2.80 -16.66 -4.28
CA LEU A 79 3.78 -15.58 -4.51
C LEU A 79 4.77 -15.48 -3.35
N ARG A 80 4.28 -15.59 -2.11
CA ARG A 80 5.12 -15.59 -0.90
C ARG A 80 6.12 -16.75 -0.88
N THR A 81 5.69 -17.94 -1.31
CA THR A 81 6.49 -19.17 -1.26
C THR A 81 7.51 -19.26 -2.39
N CYS A 82 7.14 -18.84 -3.61
CA CYS A 82 8.01 -18.95 -4.79
C CYS A 82 8.75 -17.62 -5.10
N GLY A 83 8.43 -16.52 -4.40
CA GLY A 83 9.09 -15.21 -4.49
C GLY A 83 9.90 -14.83 -3.25
N THR A 84 10.15 -13.53 -3.09
CA THR A 84 10.78 -12.95 -1.88
C THR A 84 9.72 -12.29 -1.03
N SER A 85 9.71 -12.57 0.28
CA SER A 85 8.74 -11.99 1.20
C SER A 85 9.34 -11.66 2.56
N THR A 86 8.72 -10.73 3.27
CA THR A 86 8.98 -10.40 4.67
C THR A 86 7.73 -10.71 5.49
N SER A 87 7.90 -10.95 6.79
CA SER A 87 6.78 -11.14 7.73
C SER A 87 5.91 -9.87 7.86
N TYR A 88 6.50 -8.69 7.67
CA TYR A 88 5.81 -7.41 7.61
C TYR A 88 6.72 -6.35 6.96
N MET A 89 6.10 -5.30 6.41
CA MET A 89 6.76 -4.06 6.01
C MET A 89 6.34 -2.96 6.99
N ARG A 90 7.29 -2.14 7.46
CA ARG A 90 6.98 -1.07 8.42
C ARG A 90 6.49 0.17 7.67
N PRO A 91 5.28 0.67 7.95
CA PRO A 91 4.81 1.93 7.39
C PRO A 91 5.51 3.14 8.02
N VAL A 92 5.44 4.29 7.38
CA VAL A 92 5.77 5.58 8.00
C VAL A 92 4.62 6.09 8.86
N TYR A 93 4.94 6.99 9.79
CA TYR A 93 3.95 7.68 10.60
C TYR A 93 3.51 9.00 9.91
N PRO A 94 2.21 9.34 9.94
CA PRO A 94 1.09 8.51 10.41
C PRO A 94 0.77 7.37 9.44
N THR A 95 0.27 6.25 9.96
CA THR A 95 -0.09 5.06 9.16
C THR A 95 -1.41 5.29 8.42
N LYS A 96 -1.34 6.14 7.39
CA LYS A 96 -2.44 6.63 6.55
C LYS A 96 -2.09 6.46 5.08
N THR A 97 -3.13 6.34 4.25
CA THR A 97 -3.04 6.04 2.83
C THR A 97 -2.12 6.95 2.04
N PHE A 98 -2.39 8.25 2.00
CA PHE A 98 -1.63 9.17 1.16
C PHE A 98 -0.15 9.31 1.59
N PRO A 99 0.16 9.49 2.89
CA PRO A 99 1.55 9.54 3.34
C PRO A 99 2.35 8.29 2.96
N ASN A 100 1.81 7.10 3.22
CA ASN A 100 2.54 5.85 3.00
C ASN A 100 2.70 5.51 1.52
N HIS A 101 1.65 5.65 0.71
CA HIS A 101 1.77 5.42 -0.72
C HIS A 101 2.74 6.40 -1.39
N TYR A 102 2.75 7.66 -0.97
CA TYR A 102 3.66 8.65 -1.54
C TYR A 102 5.10 8.45 -1.06
N THR A 103 5.30 8.03 0.19
CA THR A 103 6.60 7.53 0.69
C THR A 103 7.11 6.38 -0.15
N ILE A 104 6.28 5.38 -0.48
CA ILE A 104 6.72 4.19 -1.26
C ILE A 104 7.32 4.58 -2.60
N VAL A 105 6.75 5.58 -3.27
CA VAL A 105 7.21 6.00 -4.61
C VAL A 105 8.25 7.11 -4.60
N THR A 106 8.52 7.74 -3.46
CA THR A 106 9.55 8.79 -3.35
C THR A 106 10.77 8.37 -2.53
N GLY A 107 10.63 7.36 -1.67
CA GLY A 107 11.65 6.98 -0.68
C GLY A 107 11.83 8.01 0.46
N LEU A 108 10.96 9.02 0.54
CA LEU A 108 11.06 10.14 1.49
C LEU A 108 10.10 9.95 2.67
N TYR A 109 10.45 10.54 3.81
CA TYR A 109 9.51 10.66 4.94
C TYR A 109 8.41 11.71 4.64
N PRO A 110 7.24 11.61 5.30
CA PRO A 110 6.16 12.58 5.12
C PRO A 110 6.53 14.03 5.36
N GLU A 111 7.40 14.30 6.34
CA GLU A 111 7.93 15.63 6.62
C GLU A 111 8.75 16.23 5.46
N SER A 112 9.32 15.38 4.59
CA SER A 112 10.13 15.80 3.45
C SER A 112 9.33 15.87 2.15
N HIS A 113 8.41 14.92 1.91
CA HIS A 113 7.61 14.89 0.70
C HIS A 113 6.30 15.70 0.77
N GLY A 114 6.00 16.32 1.93
CA GLY A 114 4.91 17.28 2.13
C GLY A 114 3.53 16.67 2.41
N ILE A 115 3.27 15.46 1.92
CA ILE A 115 2.01 14.72 2.18
C ILE A 115 2.01 14.08 3.59
N VAL A 116 1.68 14.86 4.63
CA VAL A 116 1.75 14.39 6.03
C VAL A 116 0.50 13.66 6.56
N ASP A 117 -0.66 13.82 5.91
CA ASP A 117 -1.89 13.07 6.20
C ASP A 117 -2.88 13.21 5.02
N ASN A 118 -3.97 12.44 5.05
CA ASN A 118 -5.11 12.56 4.13
C ASN A 118 -5.88 13.89 4.32
N LYS A 119 -5.64 14.60 5.42
CA LYS A 119 -6.16 15.94 5.74
C LYS A 119 -5.09 16.78 6.43
N MET A 120 -4.71 17.91 5.82
CA MET A 120 -3.64 18.78 6.34
C MET A 120 -3.88 20.24 5.95
N TYR A 121 -3.13 21.14 6.56
CA TYR A 121 -3.20 22.58 6.31
C TYR A 121 -1.81 23.16 6.27
N ASP A 122 -1.60 24.09 5.35
CA ASP A 122 -0.36 24.81 5.16
C ASP A 122 -0.59 26.29 5.47
N VAL A 123 0.05 26.75 6.55
CA VAL A 123 -0.05 28.14 7.02
C VAL A 123 0.55 29.13 6.04
N THR A 124 1.62 28.75 5.33
CA THR A 124 2.30 29.64 4.37
C THR A 124 1.46 29.89 3.13
N ARG A 125 0.59 28.93 2.79
CA ARG A 125 -0.32 28.99 1.65
C ARG A 125 -1.74 29.36 2.02
N ASN A 126 -2.05 29.39 3.32
CA ASN A 126 -3.40 29.48 3.86
C ASN A 126 -4.39 28.56 3.13
N ALA A 127 -4.02 27.27 3.00
CA ALA A 127 -4.78 26.30 2.22
C ALA A 127 -4.94 24.97 2.97
N SER A 128 -6.07 24.30 2.73
CA SER A 128 -6.37 22.99 3.32
C SER A 128 -6.39 21.91 2.23
N PHE A 129 -5.65 20.83 2.46
CA PHE A 129 -5.66 19.64 1.63
C PHE A 129 -6.64 18.60 2.17
N SER A 130 -7.43 18.01 1.27
CA SER A 130 -8.19 16.78 1.54
C SER A 130 -8.45 16.02 0.26
N LEU A 131 -8.63 14.70 0.36
CA LEU A 131 -8.82 13.81 -0.79
C LEU A 131 -10.09 14.10 -1.62
N LYS A 132 -11.05 14.83 -1.04
CA LYS A 132 -12.37 15.11 -1.63
C LYS A 132 -12.52 16.54 -2.16
N VAL A 133 -11.45 17.35 -2.14
CA VAL A 133 -11.50 18.75 -2.59
C VAL A 133 -10.52 18.98 -3.74
N PRO A 134 -10.72 20.01 -4.59
CA PRO A 134 -9.84 20.29 -5.71
C PRO A 134 -8.36 20.50 -5.34
N GLU A 135 -8.07 20.97 -4.12
CA GLU A 135 -6.69 21.12 -3.60
C GLU A 135 -5.88 19.82 -3.65
N LYS A 136 -6.51 18.64 -3.70
CA LYS A 136 -5.82 17.38 -3.97
C LYS A 136 -4.97 17.44 -5.25
N PHE A 137 -5.40 18.19 -6.26
CA PHE A 137 -4.71 18.27 -7.56
C PHE A 137 -3.66 19.39 -7.62
N ASN A 138 -3.46 20.15 -6.54
CA ASN A 138 -2.47 21.22 -6.51
C ASN A 138 -1.08 20.63 -6.26
N ALA A 139 -0.23 20.65 -7.29
CA ALA A 139 1.12 20.08 -7.25
C ALA A 139 2.00 20.63 -6.13
N LYS A 140 1.70 21.82 -5.58
CA LYS A 140 2.47 22.40 -4.45
C LYS A 140 2.44 21.52 -3.19
N TRP A 141 1.44 20.66 -3.00
CA TRP A 141 1.41 19.72 -1.87
C TRP A 141 2.43 18.59 -1.99
N TYR A 142 2.85 18.27 -3.21
CA TYR A 142 3.61 17.08 -3.56
C TYR A 142 5.07 17.47 -3.78
N GLN A 143 5.92 17.20 -2.78
CA GLN A 143 7.36 17.46 -2.87
C GLN A 143 8.12 16.17 -3.21
N GLY A 144 9.42 16.29 -3.49
CA GLY A 144 10.25 15.17 -3.92
C GLY A 144 9.93 14.68 -5.33
N GLU A 145 10.51 13.55 -5.71
CA GLU A 145 10.39 12.98 -7.06
C GLU A 145 9.79 11.57 -6.97
N PRO A 146 8.54 11.38 -7.41
CA PRO A 146 7.97 10.04 -7.53
C PRO A 146 8.70 9.22 -8.59
N VAL A 147 8.82 7.92 -8.35
CA VAL A 147 9.57 6.96 -9.18
C VAL A 147 9.12 6.91 -10.65
N TRP A 148 7.87 7.30 -10.95
CA TRP A 148 7.43 7.43 -12.35
C TRP A 148 8.11 8.58 -13.08
N LEU A 149 8.39 9.71 -12.41
CA LEU A 149 9.18 10.80 -12.98
C LEU A 149 10.64 10.37 -13.13
N THR A 150 11.22 9.73 -12.10
CA THR A 150 12.59 9.19 -12.18
C THR A 150 12.74 8.20 -13.35
N ALA A 151 11.74 7.35 -13.59
CA ALA A 151 11.73 6.44 -14.72
C ALA A 151 11.72 7.20 -16.06
N MET A 152 10.87 8.22 -16.20
CA MET A 152 10.78 9.06 -17.39
C MET A 152 12.06 9.84 -17.68
N ASP A 153 12.70 10.40 -16.66
CA ASP A 153 14.00 11.06 -16.78
C ASP A 153 15.12 10.11 -17.25
N ASN A 154 14.92 8.81 -17.05
CA ASN A 154 15.82 7.75 -17.50
C ASN A 154 15.34 7.03 -18.77
N ASN A 155 14.49 7.68 -19.58
CA ASN A 155 13.97 7.17 -20.85
C ASN A 155 13.16 5.87 -20.72
N LEU A 156 12.50 5.67 -19.59
CA LEU A 156 11.53 4.59 -19.36
C LEU A 156 10.12 5.16 -19.32
N LYS A 157 9.13 4.38 -19.73
CA LYS A 157 7.73 4.82 -19.72
C LYS A 157 7.00 4.36 -18.46
N SER A 158 6.07 5.18 -17.97
CA SER A 158 5.31 4.88 -16.75
C SER A 158 3.80 4.89 -16.96
N ALA A 159 3.10 3.95 -16.32
CA ALA A 159 1.65 3.85 -16.39
C ALA A 159 1.01 3.58 -15.03
N THR A 160 0.21 4.53 -14.54
CA THR A 160 -0.36 4.46 -13.20
C THR A 160 -1.86 4.25 -13.23
N PHE A 161 -2.33 3.06 -12.90
CA PHE A 161 -3.75 2.81 -12.63
C PHE A 161 -4.03 3.04 -11.15
N PHE A 162 -4.21 4.33 -10.84
CA PHE A 162 -4.35 4.89 -9.49
C PHE A 162 -3.08 4.73 -8.64
N TRP A 163 -2.59 5.86 -8.15
CA TRP A 163 -1.65 5.96 -7.04
C TRP A 163 -1.72 7.39 -6.48
N PRO A 164 -1.63 7.62 -5.15
CA PRO A 164 -1.55 8.97 -4.61
C PRO A 164 -0.44 9.80 -5.27
N GLY A 165 -0.82 10.92 -5.90
CA GLY A 165 0.08 11.82 -6.62
C GLY A 165 0.23 11.52 -8.12
N SER A 166 -0.25 10.39 -8.63
CA SER A 166 -0.10 10.04 -10.05
C SER A 166 -1.06 10.76 -10.98
N ASP A 167 -2.14 11.33 -10.44
CA ASP A 167 -3.08 12.21 -11.15
C ASP A 167 -2.83 13.70 -10.85
N VAL A 168 -1.60 14.03 -10.46
CA VAL A 168 -1.13 15.39 -10.17
C VAL A 168 0.13 15.67 -10.98
N ALA A 169 0.22 16.84 -11.61
CA ALA A 169 1.38 17.26 -12.38
C ALA A 169 2.54 17.70 -11.47
N VAL A 170 3.18 16.74 -10.78
CA VAL A 170 4.33 16.97 -9.92
C VAL A 170 5.51 17.45 -10.78
N ASN A 171 6.15 18.56 -10.39
CA ASN A 171 7.13 19.27 -11.23
C ASN A 171 6.62 19.63 -12.64
N GLY A 172 5.29 19.78 -12.80
CA GLY A 172 4.65 20.06 -14.08
C GLY A 172 4.48 18.86 -15.01
N ILE A 173 4.78 17.64 -14.53
CA ILE A 173 4.81 16.42 -15.34
C ILE A 173 3.86 15.37 -14.75
N LEU A 174 3.12 14.69 -15.63
CA LEU A 174 2.28 13.52 -15.32
C LEU A 174 2.96 12.25 -15.84
N PRO A 175 2.63 11.05 -15.31
CA PRO A 175 3.03 9.78 -15.93
C PRO A 175 2.61 9.70 -17.41
N ASP A 176 3.33 8.94 -18.25
CA ASP A 176 2.98 8.77 -19.68
C ASP A 176 1.53 8.30 -19.85
N PHE A 177 1.09 7.40 -18.96
CA PHE A 177 -0.30 6.98 -18.84
C PHE A 177 -0.75 7.09 -17.40
N TYR A 178 -1.91 7.70 -17.16
CA TYR A 178 -2.48 7.75 -15.82
C TYR A 178 -4.01 7.70 -15.88
N LYS A 179 -4.61 7.37 -14.74
CA LYS A 179 -6.06 7.47 -14.54
C LYS A 179 -6.31 8.38 -13.35
N THR A 180 -7.16 9.39 -13.54
CA THR A 180 -7.71 10.18 -12.44
C THR A 180 -8.51 9.27 -11.52
N TYR A 181 -8.28 9.37 -10.22
CA TYR A 181 -8.91 8.48 -9.24
C TYR A 181 -10.44 8.48 -9.35
N ASP A 182 -11.02 7.29 -9.58
CA ASP A 182 -12.46 7.03 -9.54
C ASP A 182 -12.71 5.67 -8.89
N ARG A 183 -13.24 5.72 -7.66
CA ARG A 183 -13.54 4.53 -6.85
C ARG A 183 -14.56 3.59 -7.50
N ASN A 184 -15.34 4.07 -8.46
CA ASN A 184 -16.41 3.27 -9.08
C ASN A 184 -15.89 2.36 -10.18
N ILE A 185 -14.64 2.52 -10.64
CA ILE A 185 -14.04 1.64 -11.63
C ILE A 185 -13.77 0.26 -10.99
N PRO A 186 -14.39 -0.83 -11.51
CA PRO A 186 -14.23 -2.18 -10.98
C PRO A 186 -12.78 -2.67 -11.07
N PHE A 187 -12.34 -3.49 -10.11
CA PHE A 187 -10.97 -4.00 -10.06
C PHE A 187 -10.55 -4.78 -11.32
N GLU A 188 -11.46 -5.55 -11.91
CA GLU A 188 -11.25 -6.27 -13.16
C GLU A 188 -10.93 -5.32 -14.32
N GLU A 189 -11.60 -4.17 -14.40
CA GLU A 189 -11.34 -3.16 -15.43
C GLU A 189 -9.93 -2.57 -15.25
N ARG A 190 -9.52 -2.31 -14.00
CA ARG A 190 -8.16 -1.84 -13.67
C ARG A 190 -7.11 -2.83 -14.18
N ILE A 191 -7.27 -4.11 -13.85
CA ILE A 191 -6.38 -5.19 -14.31
C ILE A 191 -6.39 -5.30 -15.84
N SER A 192 -7.56 -5.22 -16.46
CA SER A 192 -7.68 -5.28 -17.93
C SER A 192 -6.91 -4.14 -18.60
N THR A 193 -6.89 -2.96 -18.01
CA THR A 193 -6.16 -1.80 -18.51
C THR A 193 -4.65 -1.98 -18.38
N ILE A 194 -4.16 -2.57 -17.27
CA ILE A 194 -2.75 -2.96 -17.16
C ILE A 194 -2.36 -3.87 -18.34
N PHE A 195 -3.21 -4.83 -18.71
CA PHE A 195 -2.95 -5.67 -19.87
C PHE A 195 -3.06 -4.97 -21.22
N GLN A 196 -3.92 -3.94 -21.36
CA GLN A 196 -3.95 -3.10 -22.55
C GLN A 196 -2.62 -2.38 -22.73
N TRP A 197 -2.11 -1.76 -21.66
CA TRP A 197 -0.81 -1.09 -21.67
C TRP A 197 0.35 -2.07 -21.93
N LEU A 198 0.36 -3.24 -21.29
CA LEU A 198 1.37 -4.29 -21.55
C LEU A 198 1.36 -4.82 -22.99
N ASN A 199 0.28 -4.62 -23.76
CA ASN A 199 0.19 -5.03 -25.16
C ASN A 199 0.61 -3.95 -26.16
N LEU A 200 0.88 -2.72 -25.70
CA LEU A 200 1.30 -1.63 -26.59
C LEU A 200 2.58 -2.00 -27.38
N PRO A 201 2.83 -1.41 -28.55
CA PRO A 201 4.05 -1.65 -29.31
C PRO A 201 5.32 -1.32 -28.50
N GLN A 202 6.44 -1.95 -28.88
CA GLN A 202 7.75 -1.60 -28.32
C GLN A 202 8.03 -0.11 -28.58
N GLY A 203 8.46 0.62 -27.55
CA GLY A 203 8.68 2.07 -27.60
C GLY A 203 7.51 2.91 -27.09
N GLU A 204 6.27 2.40 -27.18
CA GLU A 204 5.09 3.02 -26.55
C GLU A 204 4.74 2.38 -25.20
N ARG A 205 5.12 1.12 -25.03
CA ARG A 205 4.82 0.32 -23.86
C ARG A 205 5.54 0.82 -22.59
N PRO A 206 4.83 0.96 -21.46
CA PRO A 206 5.44 1.27 -20.17
C PRO A 206 6.39 0.20 -19.63
N ASP A 207 7.35 0.63 -18.83
CA ASP A 207 8.29 -0.20 -18.07
C ASP A 207 7.90 -0.27 -16.59
N LEU A 208 7.26 0.78 -16.08
CA LEU A 208 6.76 0.88 -14.70
C LEU A 208 5.24 0.98 -14.69
N TYR A 209 4.60 0.17 -13.85
CA TYR A 209 3.16 0.12 -13.69
C TYR A 209 2.79 0.26 -12.22
N THR A 210 1.69 0.97 -11.94
CA THR A 210 1.03 0.92 -10.63
C THR A 210 -0.40 0.45 -10.75
N LEU A 211 -0.84 -0.33 -9.77
CA LEU A 211 -2.20 -0.82 -9.63
C LEU A 211 -2.61 -0.71 -8.16
N TYR A 212 -3.69 -0.01 -7.88
CA TYR A 212 -4.21 0.18 -6.53
C TYR A 212 -5.63 -0.41 -6.38
N MET A 213 -5.88 -1.01 -5.22
CA MET A 213 -7.18 -1.52 -4.79
C MET A 213 -7.50 -1.03 -3.38
N GLU A 214 -8.72 -0.52 -3.18
CA GLU A 214 -9.21 0.01 -1.88
C GLU A 214 -9.51 -1.09 -0.84
N GLU A 215 -9.43 -2.37 -1.22
CA GLU A 215 -9.66 -3.50 -0.33
C GLU A 215 -8.33 -4.15 0.08
N PRO A 216 -8.22 -4.66 1.33
CA PRO A 216 -9.28 -4.85 2.33
C PRO A 216 -9.57 -3.64 3.25
N ASP A 217 -8.97 -2.46 3.04
CA ASP A 217 -9.16 -1.26 3.89
C ASP A 217 -10.64 -0.89 4.06
N SER A 218 -11.40 -0.83 2.95
CA SER A 218 -12.81 -0.47 2.96
C SER A 218 -13.65 -1.41 3.83
N ALA A 219 -13.46 -2.73 3.70
CA ALA A 219 -14.12 -3.71 4.55
C ALA A 219 -13.65 -3.60 6.02
N GLY A 220 -12.35 -3.42 6.24
CA GLY A 220 -11.75 -3.27 7.56
C GLY A 220 -12.31 -2.08 8.34
N HIS A 221 -12.46 -0.93 7.69
CA HIS A 221 -13.07 0.25 8.29
C HIS A 221 -14.55 0.08 8.63
N ARG A 222 -15.30 -0.63 7.78
CA ARG A 222 -16.76 -0.75 7.94
C ARG A 222 -17.18 -1.83 8.93
N TYR A 223 -16.40 -2.91 9.04
CA TYR A 223 -16.80 -4.11 9.76
C TYR A 223 -15.78 -4.56 10.83
N GLY A 224 -14.60 -3.93 10.90
CA GLY A 224 -13.52 -4.32 11.79
C GLY A 224 -12.60 -5.38 11.16
N PRO A 225 -11.30 -5.41 11.54
CA PRO A 225 -10.29 -6.23 10.89
C PRO A 225 -10.50 -7.75 10.99
N MET A 226 -11.29 -8.24 11.96
CA MET A 226 -11.51 -9.67 12.20
C MET A 226 -12.91 -10.15 11.76
N SER A 227 -13.56 -9.41 10.86
CA SER A 227 -14.93 -9.68 10.39
C SER A 227 -14.98 -10.66 9.21
N SER A 228 -16.16 -11.25 8.97
CA SER A 228 -16.37 -12.10 7.79
C SER A 228 -16.26 -11.29 6.48
N GLN A 229 -16.65 -10.01 6.49
CA GLN A 229 -16.55 -9.13 5.34
C GLN A 229 -15.09 -8.86 4.96
N VAL A 230 -14.18 -8.75 5.93
CA VAL A 230 -12.74 -8.68 5.63
C VAL A 230 -12.25 -9.98 5.01
N ILE A 231 -12.71 -11.15 5.48
CA ILE A 231 -12.35 -12.44 4.86
C ILE A 231 -12.84 -12.48 3.40
N GLU A 232 -14.07 -12.05 3.12
CA GLU A 232 -14.61 -11.96 1.76
C GLU A 232 -13.80 -10.99 0.88
N ALA A 233 -13.43 -9.82 1.40
CA ALA A 233 -12.57 -8.86 0.71
C ALA A 233 -11.19 -9.45 0.39
N LEU A 234 -10.56 -10.14 1.36
CA LEU A 234 -9.28 -10.82 1.21
C LEU A 234 -9.34 -11.91 0.12
N LEU A 235 -10.39 -12.74 0.13
CA LEU A 235 -10.63 -13.75 -0.92
C LEU A 235 -10.80 -13.11 -2.30
N ASN A 236 -11.51 -11.97 -2.37
CA ASN A 236 -11.70 -11.26 -3.63
C ASN A 236 -10.39 -10.67 -4.18
N VAL A 237 -9.57 -10.02 -3.34
CA VAL A 237 -8.27 -9.48 -3.80
C VAL A 237 -7.26 -10.57 -4.15
N ASP A 238 -7.29 -11.74 -3.47
CA ASP A 238 -6.50 -12.92 -3.87
C ASP A 238 -6.94 -13.44 -5.25
N ARG A 239 -8.25 -13.56 -5.49
CA ARG A 239 -8.80 -13.93 -6.80
C ARG A 239 -8.40 -12.94 -7.89
N LEU A 240 -8.48 -11.63 -7.63
CA LEU A 240 -8.10 -10.58 -8.57
C LEU A 240 -6.60 -10.62 -8.89
N LEU A 241 -5.76 -10.88 -7.89
CA LEU A 241 -4.34 -11.13 -8.12
C LEU A 241 -4.12 -12.40 -8.95
N GLY A 242 -4.96 -13.42 -8.78
CA GLY A 242 -5.01 -14.61 -9.63
C GLY A 242 -5.26 -14.26 -11.09
N LEU A 243 -6.24 -13.38 -11.38
CA LEU A 243 -6.51 -12.91 -12.73
C LEU A 243 -5.30 -12.18 -13.35
N LEU A 244 -4.61 -11.35 -12.58
CA LEU A 244 -3.36 -10.72 -13.02
C LEU A 244 -2.29 -11.78 -13.32
N MET A 245 -2.05 -12.74 -12.44
CA MET A 245 -1.02 -13.76 -12.64
C MET A 245 -1.33 -14.70 -13.81
N ASP A 246 -2.60 -15.07 -14.00
CA ASP A 246 -3.05 -15.90 -15.12
C ASP A 246 -2.92 -15.16 -16.45
N GLY A 247 -3.30 -13.88 -16.51
CA GLY A 247 -3.11 -13.06 -17.71
C GLY A 247 -1.63 -12.87 -18.06
N LEU A 248 -0.77 -12.67 -17.06
CA LEU A 248 0.68 -12.63 -17.26
C LEU A 248 1.20 -13.97 -17.77
N LYS A 249 0.68 -15.10 -17.29
CA LYS A 249 1.06 -16.42 -17.76
C LYS A 249 0.63 -16.66 -19.21
N GLN A 250 -0.61 -16.31 -19.56
CA GLN A 250 -1.15 -16.42 -20.92
C GLN A 250 -0.32 -15.62 -21.94
N LYS A 251 0.24 -14.48 -21.51
CA LYS A 251 1.13 -13.65 -22.34
C LYS A 251 2.61 -14.06 -22.28
N ASN A 252 2.94 -15.16 -21.60
CA ASN A 252 4.32 -15.59 -21.34
C ASN A 252 5.18 -14.56 -20.57
N LEU A 253 4.54 -13.65 -19.82
CA LEU A 253 5.19 -12.60 -19.03
C LEU A 253 5.35 -12.94 -17.54
N HIS A 254 4.75 -14.01 -17.05
CA HIS A 254 4.81 -14.41 -15.63
C HIS A 254 6.22 -14.74 -15.10
N ARG A 255 7.20 -14.98 -15.98
CA ARG A 255 8.62 -15.14 -15.63
C ARG A 255 9.46 -13.92 -15.98
N CYS A 256 8.81 -12.87 -16.48
CA CYS A 256 9.45 -11.66 -16.94
C CYS A 256 9.09 -10.45 -16.09
N VAL A 257 7.83 -10.25 -15.75
CA VAL A 257 7.42 -9.14 -14.89
C VAL A 257 8.04 -9.26 -13.50
N ASN A 258 8.64 -8.17 -13.02
CA ASN A 258 8.89 -7.98 -11.60
C ASN A 258 7.60 -7.49 -10.95
N LEU A 259 7.03 -8.29 -10.06
CA LEU A 259 5.80 -7.93 -9.34
C LEU A 259 6.13 -7.61 -7.88
N VAL A 260 5.76 -6.41 -7.43
CA VAL A 260 5.84 -6.02 -6.02
C VAL A 260 4.41 -5.89 -5.49
N LEU A 261 3.99 -6.83 -4.66
CA LEU A 261 2.74 -6.76 -3.92
C LEU A 261 3.01 -6.17 -2.54
N LEU A 262 2.30 -5.11 -2.18
CA LEU A 262 2.47 -4.40 -0.91
C LEU A 262 1.16 -3.83 -0.39
N SER A 263 1.23 -3.24 0.80
CA SER A 263 0.20 -2.37 1.37
C SER A 263 0.87 -1.16 2.02
N ASP A 264 0.07 -0.15 2.22
CA ASP A 264 0.43 1.13 2.83
C ASP A 264 0.39 1.10 4.36
N HIS A 265 -0.58 0.41 4.95
CA HIS A 265 -0.70 0.24 6.39
C HIS A 265 -1.47 -1.03 6.79
N GLY A 266 -1.58 -1.24 8.10
CA GLY A 266 -2.47 -2.25 8.68
C GLY A 266 -3.86 -1.71 9.01
N MET A 267 -4.57 -2.43 9.88
CA MET A 267 -5.90 -2.08 10.35
C MET A 267 -6.06 -2.51 11.81
N GLU A 268 -6.84 -1.76 12.58
CA GLU A 268 -7.09 -2.04 14.00
C GLU A 268 -8.57 -1.85 14.36
N GLU A 269 -9.03 -2.61 15.35
CA GLU A 269 -10.37 -2.51 15.91
C GLU A 269 -10.50 -1.24 16.77
N ALA A 270 -11.42 -0.37 16.41
CA ALA A 270 -11.76 0.80 17.21
C ALA A 270 -12.76 0.43 18.31
N SER A 271 -12.69 1.09 19.47
CA SER A 271 -13.67 0.93 20.53
C SER A 271 -14.03 2.27 21.15
N CYS A 272 -15.33 2.55 21.31
CA CYS A 272 -15.80 3.73 22.02
C CYS A 272 -15.29 3.78 23.48
N LYS A 273 -14.97 2.63 24.07
CA LYS A 273 -14.39 2.54 25.43
C LYS A 273 -12.90 2.92 25.47
N LYS A 274 -12.23 2.96 24.32
CA LYS A 274 -10.82 3.32 24.17
C LYS A 274 -10.64 4.66 23.44
N ALA A 275 -11.67 5.50 23.48
CA ALA A 275 -11.64 6.85 22.91
C ALA A 275 -11.31 7.86 24.01
N ALA A 276 -10.35 8.74 23.74
CA ALA A 276 -10.09 9.92 24.55
C ALA A 276 -10.76 11.14 23.90
N PHE A 277 -11.42 11.96 24.70
CA PHE A 277 -12.07 13.18 24.24
C PHE A 277 -11.42 14.39 24.91
N VAL A 278 -10.95 15.36 24.12
CA VAL A 278 -10.23 16.52 24.63
C VAL A 278 -11.07 17.35 25.61
N ASN A 279 -12.39 17.42 25.40
CA ASN A 279 -13.34 18.09 26.29
C ASN A 279 -13.48 17.42 27.68
N SER A 280 -12.92 16.22 27.88
CA SER A 280 -12.85 15.58 29.20
C SER A 280 -11.68 16.09 30.04
N TYR A 281 -10.75 16.83 29.41
CA TYR A 281 -9.51 17.29 30.02
C TYR A 281 -9.31 18.81 29.92
N GLN A 282 -10.11 19.50 29.10
CA GLN A 282 -10.07 20.95 28.88
C GLN A 282 -11.49 21.51 28.94
N ASP A 283 -11.69 22.53 29.77
CA ASP A 283 -12.98 23.21 29.90
C ASP A 283 -13.30 24.06 28.66
N ASN A 284 -12.29 24.76 28.12
CA ASN A 284 -12.41 25.55 26.91
C ASN A 284 -11.74 24.84 25.73
N ILE A 285 -12.54 24.47 24.73
CA ILE A 285 -12.09 23.89 23.46
C ILE A 285 -12.41 24.80 22.27
N ASP A 286 -12.85 26.03 22.54
CA ASP A 286 -13.36 26.93 21.51
C ASP A 286 -12.26 27.58 20.68
N ASP A 287 -11.02 27.58 21.16
CA ASP A 287 -9.92 28.27 20.51
C ASP A 287 -9.13 27.39 19.54
N PHE A 288 -9.37 26.07 19.53
CA PHE A 288 -8.65 25.14 18.67
C PHE A 288 -9.54 24.10 17.98
N THR A 289 -9.00 23.48 16.92
CA THR A 289 -9.58 22.35 16.20
C THR A 289 -8.69 21.13 16.37
N VAL A 290 -9.32 19.97 16.54
CA VAL A 290 -8.63 18.68 16.62
C VAL A 290 -8.83 17.90 15.32
N ILE A 291 -7.73 17.55 14.64
CA ILE A 291 -7.74 16.49 13.64
C ILE A 291 -7.83 15.17 14.41
N GLN A 292 -8.99 14.53 14.36
CA GLN A 292 -9.30 13.34 15.15
C GLN A 292 -8.66 12.06 14.58
N GLY A 293 -8.50 11.06 15.45
CA GLY A 293 -8.01 9.73 15.11
C GLY A 293 -6.79 9.30 15.93
N PRO A 294 -6.19 8.15 15.62
CA PRO A 294 -5.04 7.61 16.38
C PRO A 294 -3.75 8.42 16.21
N ALA A 295 -3.69 9.32 15.23
CA ALA A 295 -2.60 10.27 15.00
C ALA A 295 -3.11 11.71 15.13
N ALA A 296 -3.81 11.97 16.24
CA ALA A 296 -4.49 13.24 16.46
C ALA A 296 -3.51 14.42 16.48
N ARG A 297 -3.96 15.57 15.97
CA ARG A 297 -3.21 16.82 15.97
C ARG A 297 -4.13 17.97 16.33
N ILE A 298 -3.60 18.98 17.00
CA ILE A 298 -4.35 20.18 17.42
C ILE A 298 -3.75 21.41 16.74
N ARG A 299 -4.62 22.34 16.34
CA ARG A 299 -4.25 23.66 15.79
C ARG A 299 -5.29 24.71 16.21
N PRO A 300 -4.97 26.00 16.28
CA PRO A 300 -5.94 27.05 16.57
C PRO A 300 -7.08 27.08 15.53
N LYS A 301 -8.24 27.62 15.92
CA LYS A 301 -9.37 27.84 14.99
C LYS A 301 -9.12 29.03 14.06
N ASN A 302 -8.54 30.10 14.59
CA ASN A 302 -8.27 31.33 13.86
C ASN A 302 -6.96 31.18 13.08
N LEU A 303 -7.09 30.90 11.78
CA LEU A 303 -5.98 30.60 10.88
C LEU A 303 -5.99 31.57 9.70
N PRO A 304 -4.81 32.01 9.23
CA PRO A 304 -3.45 31.66 9.68
C PRO A 304 -2.95 32.45 10.90
N GLU A 305 -3.70 33.43 11.39
CA GLU A 305 -3.25 34.48 12.31
C GLU A 305 -2.66 33.92 13.60
N ASP A 306 -3.35 32.97 14.23
CA ASP A 306 -2.93 32.44 15.53
C ASP A 306 -2.02 31.22 15.41
N PHE A 307 -1.67 30.78 14.20
CA PHE A 307 -0.97 29.51 13.98
C PHE A 307 0.35 29.42 14.75
N PHE A 308 1.09 30.53 14.87
CA PHE A 308 2.38 30.57 15.59
C PHE A 308 2.29 31.22 16.98
N SER A 309 1.26 32.02 17.26
CA SER A 309 1.08 32.71 18.55
C SER A 309 0.25 31.91 19.56
N PHE A 310 -0.46 30.86 19.12
CA PHE A 310 -1.25 29.99 19.99
C PHE A 310 -0.36 29.30 21.04
N ASP A 311 -0.85 29.25 22.29
CA ASP A 311 -0.13 28.65 23.42
C ASP A 311 -0.19 27.11 23.40
N TYR A 312 0.58 26.51 22.49
CA TYR A 312 0.69 25.05 22.40
C TYR A 312 1.34 24.43 23.65
N GLU A 313 2.33 25.09 24.25
CA GLU A 313 3.02 24.57 25.43
C GLU A 313 2.10 24.51 26.65
N GLY A 314 1.32 25.57 26.89
CA GLY A 314 0.29 25.60 27.91
C GLY A 314 -0.77 24.51 27.69
N LEU A 315 -1.23 24.34 26.44
CA LEU A 315 -2.18 23.27 26.12
C LEU A 315 -1.60 21.87 26.38
N VAL A 316 -0.38 21.60 25.94
CA VAL A 316 0.29 20.31 26.19
C VAL A 316 0.48 20.07 27.69
N LYS A 317 0.89 21.10 28.44
CA LYS A 317 1.05 21.00 29.89
C LYS A 317 -0.27 20.66 30.57
N ASN A 318 -1.37 21.31 30.19
CA ASN A 318 -2.69 21.05 30.77
C ASN A 318 -3.18 19.63 30.45
N LEU A 319 -2.95 19.14 29.22
CA LEU A 319 -3.31 17.77 28.84
C LEU A 319 -2.43 16.69 29.49
N SER A 320 -1.19 17.03 29.85
CA SER A 320 -0.23 16.10 30.45
C SER A 320 -0.48 15.83 31.94
N VAL A 321 -1.11 16.77 32.65
CA VAL A 321 -1.35 16.68 34.11
C VAL A 321 -2.44 15.63 34.45
N CYS A 322 -3.19 15.15 33.45
CA CYS A 322 -4.32 14.24 33.65
C CYS A 322 -3.98 12.73 33.74
N GLU A 323 -2.71 12.32 33.65
CA GLU A 323 -2.28 10.95 34.00
C GLU A 323 -0.93 10.94 34.76
N VAL A 324 -1.00 11.13 36.08
CA VAL A 324 -0.02 10.57 37.02
C VAL A 324 -0.78 9.83 38.12
N PHE A 325 -1.36 8.67 37.76
CA PHE A 325 -1.50 7.58 38.71
C PHE A 325 -0.36 6.61 38.43
N VAL A 326 0.75 6.80 39.14
CA VAL A 326 1.75 5.76 39.32
C VAL A 326 1.03 4.62 40.07
N LEU A 327 0.63 3.59 39.33
CA LEU A 327 0.29 2.30 39.95
C LEU A 327 1.61 1.71 40.43
N SER A 328 1.82 1.79 41.74
CA SER A 328 2.77 0.99 42.52
C SER A 328 2.46 -0.50 42.39
#